data_AF-A0A1V8SUD7-F1
#
_entry.id   AF-A0A1V8SUD7-F1
#
_cell.length_a   1.000
_cell.length_b   1.000
_cell.length_c   1.000
_cell.angle_alpha   90.00
_cell.angle_beta   90.00
_cell.angle_gamma   90.00
#
_symmetry.space_group_name_H-M   'P 1'
#
loop_
_entity.id
_entity.type
_entity.pdbx_description
1 polymer ?
#
loop_
_entity_poly.entity_id
_entity_poly.type
_entity_poly.pdbx_seq_one_letter_code
_entity_poly.pdbx_strand_id
1 'polypeptide(L)'
;MSPVASPRFGNYDRGILRAVPKKKTSHMKKRHRFMAGKGLKDVTALNKCSACGKLKRAHVLCPYCVQSIRQWFGNGFKTEAEVKAQKDAQWDEMNERLQKAGRKPLLKEDVEDLART
;
A
#
# COMPACT_ATOMS: atom_id res chain seq x y z
N MET A 1 -41.89 4.01 -31.93
CA MET A 1 -40.88 3.95 -30.84
C MET A 1 -41.23 2.78 -29.96
N SER A 2 -40.67 1.60 -30.25
CA SER A 2 -40.96 0.36 -29.53
C SER A 2 -40.20 0.35 -28.20
N PRO A 3 -40.86 0.20 -27.04
CA PRO A 3 -40.14 0.00 -25.80
C PRO A 3 -39.50 -1.39 -25.82
N VAL A 4 -38.17 -1.39 -25.80
CA VAL A 4 -37.31 -2.55 -25.60
C VAL A 4 -37.77 -3.34 -24.39
N ALA A 5 -37.99 -4.64 -24.59
CA ALA A 5 -38.27 -5.60 -23.54
C ALA A 5 -37.05 -5.68 -22.60
N SER A 6 -37.12 -4.99 -21.46
CA SER A 6 -36.23 -5.25 -20.33
C SER A 6 -36.33 -6.73 -19.95
N PRO A 7 -35.21 -7.42 -19.66
CA PRO A 7 -35.24 -8.81 -19.26
C PRO A 7 -36.18 -8.97 -18.06
N ARG A 8 -37.28 -9.71 -18.25
CA ARG A 8 -38.10 -10.20 -17.15
C ARG A 8 -37.20 -11.07 -16.29
N PHE A 9 -36.74 -10.53 -15.16
CA PHE A 9 -36.15 -11.28 -14.06
C PHE A 9 -37.24 -12.21 -13.50
N GLY A 10 -37.44 -13.33 -14.18
CA GLY A 10 -38.40 -14.35 -13.84
C GLY A 10 -38.06 -14.97 -12.48
N ASN A 11 -39.03 -14.91 -11.57
CA ASN A 11 -39.26 -15.87 -10.49
C ASN A 11 -38.09 -16.12 -9.53
N TYR A 12 -37.61 -15.07 -8.84
CA TYR A 12 -36.83 -15.23 -7.61
C TYR A 12 -37.72 -15.14 -6.36
N ASP A 13 -38.88 -15.80 -6.39
CA ASP A 13 -39.83 -15.78 -5.29
C ASP A 13 -39.63 -16.97 -4.34
N ARG A 14 -39.47 -16.63 -3.05
CA ARG A 14 -39.57 -17.45 -1.81
C ARG A 14 -38.30 -18.05 -1.19
N GLY A 15 -37.26 -18.43 -1.95
CA GLY A 15 -36.08 -19.14 -1.38
C GLY A 15 -34.89 -18.25 -1.01
N ILE A 16 -34.47 -17.39 -1.94
CA ILE A 16 -33.22 -16.62 -1.84
C ILE A 16 -33.33 -15.48 -0.82
N LEU A 17 -34.47 -14.80 -0.75
CA LEU A 17 -34.72 -13.69 0.20
C LEU A 17 -35.03 -14.15 1.64
N ARG A 18 -35.18 -15.46 1.88
CA ARG A 18 -35.47 -16.04 3.22
C ARG A 18 -34.31 -16.87 3.80
N ALA A 19 -33.19 -16.99 3.09
CA ALA A 19 -32.01 -17.73 3.54
C ALA A 19 -31.23 -16.93 4.61
N VAL A 20 -31.83 -16.76 5.79
CA VAL A 20 -31.22 -16.11 6.95
C VAL A 20 -30.86 -17.19 7.98
N PRO A 21 -29.68 -17.11 8.63
CA PRO A 21 -29.33 -18.05 9.70
C PRO A 21 -30.44 -18.11 10.76
N LYS A 22 -31.02 -19.31 10.96
CA LYS A 22 -32.13 -19.50 11.91
C LYS A 22 -31.74 -19.14 13.35
N LYS A 23 -30.44 -19.25 13.70
CA LYS A 23 -29.90 -19.01 15.04
C LYS A 23 -28.55 -18.31 14.96
N LYS A 24 -28.25 -17.48 15.97
CA LYS A 24 -26.92 -16.89 16.17
C LYS A 24 -25.91 -18.02 16.38
N THR A 25 -24.79 -17.94 15.68
CA THR A 25 -23.74 -18.95 15.81
C THR A 25 -23.06 -18.83 17.18
N SER A 26 -22.90 -19.95 17.89
CA SER A 26 -22.14 -20.00 19.14
C SER A 26 -20.70 -19.53 18.94
N HIS A 27 -20.06 -19.00 19.98
CA HIS A 27 -18.65 -18.61 19.97
C HIS A 27 -17.74 -19.73 19.45
N MET A 28 -17.95 -20.97 19.92
CA MET A 28 -17.20 -22.16 19.48
C MET A 28 -17.28 -22.38 17.96
N LYS A 29 -18.49 -22.46 17.40
CA LYS A 29 -18.71 -22.63 15.95
C LYS A 29 -18.11 -21.48 15.12
N LYS A 30 -18.15 -20.25 15.62
CA LYS A 30 -17.49 -19.10 14.95
C LYS A 30 -15.97 -19.27 14.95
N ARG A 31 -15.37 -19.56 16.12
CA ARG A 31 -13.92 -19.71 16.28
C ARG A 31 -13.35 -20.89 15.50
N HIS A 32 -14.01 -22.04 15.52
CA HIS A 32 -13.58 -23.21 14.74
C HIS A 32 -13.49 -22.90 13.24
N ARG A 33 -14.51 -22.24 12.68
CA ARG A 33 -14.52 -21.84 11.25
C ARG A 33 -13.55 -20.72 10.92
N PHE A 34 -13.18 -19.88 11.90
CA PHE A 34 -12.23 -18.80 11.70
C PHE A 34 -10.79 -19.28 11.82
N MET A 35 -10.49 -20.24 12.70
CA MET A 35 -9.13 -20.70 12.97
C MET A 35 -8.72 -21.94 12.17
N ALA A 36 -9.67 -22.76 11.71
CA ALA A 36 -9.35 -23.96 10.93
C ALA A 36 -8.73 -23.58 9.57
N GLY A 37 -7.42 -23.78 9.44
CA GLY A 37 -6.67 -23.65 8.18
C GLY A 37 -6.52 -22.22 7.63
N LYS A 38 -7.01 -21.20 8.34
CA LYS A 38 -6.92 -19.78 7.97
C LYS A 38 -5.83 -19.02 8.72
N GLY A 39 -5.00 -19.73 9.48
CA GLY A 39 -3.82 -19.14 10.11
C GLY A 39 -2.83 -18.66 9.06
N LEU A 40 -2.09 -17.60 9.40
CA LEU A 40 -0.95 -17.18 8.59
C LEU A 40 0.07 -18.32 8.58
N LYS A 41 0.48 -18.76 7.39
CA LYS A 41 1.50 -19.77 7.24
C LYS A 41 2.87 -19.14 7.47
N ASP A 42 3.73 -19.85 8.19
CA ASP A 42 5.11 -19.44 8.36
C ASP A 42 5.84 -19.48 7.02
N VAL A 43 6.59 -18.41 6.73
CA VAL A 43 7.40 -18.34 5.53
C VAL A 43 8.73 -19.02 5.83
N THR A 44 8.93 -20.24 5.31
CA THR A 44 10.19 -21.00 5.50
C THR A 44 11.25 -20.66 4.45
N ALA A 45 10.84 -20.05 3.33
CA ALA A 45 11.71 -19.77 2.18
C ALA A 45 12.56 -18.49 2.35
N LEU A 46 13.24 -18.32 3.48
CA LEU A 46 14.15 -17.20 3.75
C LEU A 46 15.60 -17.66 3.65
N ASN A 47 16.39 -16.93 2.84
CA ASN A 47 17.81 -17.16 2.64
C ASN A 47 18.59 -15.87 2.92
N LYS A 48 19.90 -15.97 3.14
CA LYS A 48 20.78 -14.80 3.22
C LYS A 48 21.07 -14.24 1.82
N CYS A 49 21.16 -12.92 1.69
CA CYS A 49 21.55 -12.26 0.46
C CYS A 49 23.06 -12.36 0.24
N SER A 50 23.48 -12.72 -0.97
CA SER A 50 24.89 -12.82 -1.36
C SER A 50 25.64 -11.48 -1.40
N ALA A 51 24.93 -10.36 -1.62
CA ALA A 51 25.55 -9.05 -1.72
C ALA A 51 25.64 -8.31 -0.37
N CYS A 52 24.56 -8.30 0.41
CA CYS A 52 24.48 -7.50 1.65
C CYS A 52 24.34 -8.33 2.93
N GLY A 53 24.26 -9.66 2.86
CA GLY A 53 24.10 -10.54 4.02
C GLY A 53 22.72 -10.51 4.70
N LYS A 54 21.85 -9.55 4.36
CA LYS A 54 20.49 -9.44 4.92
C LYS A 54 19.59 -10.59 4.47
N LEU A 55 18.53 -10.86 5.24
CA LEU A 55 17.52 -11.86 4.87
C LEU A 55 16.77 -11.43 3.60
N LYS A 56 16.59 -12.39 2.70
CA LYS A 56 15.80 -12.28 1.48
C LYS A 56 14.92 -13.52 1.31
N ARG A 57 13.93 -13.46 0.41
CA ARG A 57 13.20 -14.66 -0.03
C ARG A 57 14.04 -15.45 -1.02
N ALA A 58 13.88 -16.77 -1.05
CA ALA A 58 14.71 -17.68 -1.85
C ALA A 58 14.77 -17.31 -3.35
N HIS A 59 13.62 -17.03 -3.97
CA HIS A 59 13.50 -16.77 -5.41
C HIS A 59 13.25 -15.30 -5.76
N VAL A 60 13.59 -14.39 -4.84
CA VAL A 60 13.39 -12.94 -5.04
C VAL A 60 14.71 -12.23 -4.83
N LEU A 61 14.97 -11.20 -5.64
CA LEU A 61 16.10 -10.30 -5.43
C LEU A 61 15.96 -9.57 -4.10
N CYS A 62 17.09 -9.20 -3.50
CA CYS A 62 17.06 -8.51 -2.21
C CYS A 62 16.45 -7.11 -2.36
N PRO A 63 15.42 -6.74 -1.57
CA PRO A 63 14.78 -5.44 -1.70
C PRO A 63 15.77 -4.29 -1.44
N TYR A 64 16.69 -4.48 -0.49
CA TYR A 64 17.71 -3.48 -0.16
C TYR A 64 18.70 -3.25 -1.29
N CYS A 65 19.23 -4.32 -1.90
CA CYS A 65 20.19 -4.20 -3.00
C CYS A 65 19.52 -3.60 -4.25
N VAL A 66 18.29 -3.99 -4.55
CA VAL A 66 17.56 -3.42 -5.68
C VAL A 66 17.26 -1.93 -5.43
N GLN A 67 16.92 -1.55 -4.20
CA GLN A 67 16.70 -0.16 -3.83
C GLN A 67 17.96 0.70 -3.97
N SER A 68 19.12 0.21 -3.51
CA SER A 68 20.38 0.93 -3.66
C SER A 68 20.77 1.10 -5.13
N ILE A 69 20.59 0.07 -5.95
CA ILE A 69 20.85 0.12 -7.40
C ILE A 69 19.90 1.12 -8.08
N ARG A 70 18.61 1.09 -7.73
CA ARG A 70 17.62 2.05 -8.24
C ARG A 70 17.95 3.48 -7.86
N GLN A 71 18.37 3.73 -6.62
CA GLN A 71 18.79 5.05 -6.17
C GLN A 71 20.03 5.54 -6.93
N TRP A 72 20.98 4.64 -7.16
CA TRP A 72 22.20 4.95 -7.92
C TRP A 72 21.89 5.36 -9.36
N PHE A 73 20.99 4.62 -10.05
CA PHE A 73 20.52 4.98 -11.38
C PHE A 73 19.66 6.24 -11.39
N GLY A 74 18.77 6.43 -10.41
CA GLY A 74 17.86 7.58 -10.33
C GLY A 74 18.59 8.90 -10.03
N ASN A 75 19.67 8.84 -9.27
CA ASN A 75 20.50 10.01 -8.98
C ASN A 75 21.45 10.35 -10.15
N GLY A 76 21.54 9.52 -11.19
CA GLY A 76 22.44 9.74 -12.32
C GLY A 76 23.91 9.84 -11.92
N PHE A 77 24.32 9.06 -10.91
CA PHE A 77 25.67 9.08 -10.31
C PHE A 77 26.09 10.39 -9.63
N LYS A 78 25.15 11.31 -9.39
CA LYS A 78 25.41 12.56 -8.65
C LYS A 78 25.73 12.28 -7.19
N THR A 79 26.53 13.16 -6.59
CA THR A 79 26.85 13.07 -5.16
C THR A 79 25.62 13.39 -4.30
N GLU A 80 25.58 12.88 -3.08
CA GLU A 80 24.45 13.10 -2.18
C GLU A 80 24.21 14.59 -1.88
N ALA A 81 25.30 15.37 -1.82
CA ALA A 81 25.25 16.82 -1.63
C ALA A 81 24.55 17.52 -2.80
N GLU A 82 24.85 17.14 -4.04
CA GLU A 82 24.23 17.73 -5.24
C GLU A 82 22.74 17.38 -5.34
N VAL A 83 22.38 16.14 -5.02
CA VAL A 83 20.97 15.70 -5.02
C VAL A 83 20.17 16.44 -3.93
N LYS A 84 20.79 16.68 -2.76
CA LYS A 84 20.17 17.45 -1.69
C LYS A 84 19.99 18.92 -2.09
N ALA A 85 21.02 19.53 -2.67
CA ALA A 85 20.95 20.91 -3.17
C ALA A 85 19.85 21.08 -4.24
N GLN A 86 19.71 20.11 -5.17
CA GLN A 86 18.64 20.12 -6.17
C GLN A 86 17.25 20.06 -5.53
N LYS A 87 17.06 19.21 -4.51
CA LYS A 87 15.79 19.09 -3.80
C LYS A 87 15.46 20.33 -2.96
N ASP A 88 16.46 20.91 -2.31
CA ASP A 88 16.30 22.13 -1.50
C ASP A 88 15.94 23.31 -2.42
N ALA A 89 16.59 23.46 -3.58
CA ALA A 89 16.21 24.46 -4.58
C ALA A 89 14.79 24.26 -5.13
N GLN A 90 14.39 23.01 -5.40
CA GLN A 90 13.01 22.68 -5.79
C GLN A 90 11.99 23.03 -4.70
N TRP A 91 12.36 22.86 -3.43
CA TRP A 91 11.52 23.19 -2.29
C TRP A 91 11.33 24.70 -2.13
N ASP A 92 12.41 25.45 -2.28
CA ASP A 92 12.38 26.92 -2.22
C ASP A 92 11.54 27.49 -3.36
N GLU A 93 11.71 27.00 -4.58
CA GLU A 93 10.89 27.39 -5.75
C GLU A 93 9.39 27.07 -5.52
N MET A 94 9.09 25.90 -4.96
CA MET A 94 7.71 25.52 -4.62
C MET A 94 7.11 26.46 -3.55
N ASN A 95 7.89 26.83 -2.54
CA ASN A 95 7.45 27.76 -1.49
C ASN A 95 7.24 29.18 -2.01
N GLU A 96 8.11 29.67 -2.90
CA GLU A 96 7.90 30.96 -3.57
C GLU A 96 6.62 30.94 -4.42
N ARG A 97 6.32 29.84 -5.10
CA ARG A 97 5.07 29.66 -5.84
C ARG A 97 3.85 29.71 -4.92
N LEU A 98 3.92 29.10 -3.73
CA LEU A 98 2.86 29.17 -2.72
C LEU A 98 2.68 30.60 -2.19
N GLN A 99 3.78 31.30 -1.90
CA GLN A 99 3.75 32.69 -1.43
C GLN A 99 3.12 33.62 -2.48
N LYS A 100 3.47 33.47 -3.76
CA LYS A 100 2.85 34.20 -4.89
C LYS A 100 1.34 33.91 -5.01
N ALA A 101 0.91 32.71 -4.63
CA ALA A 101 -0.50 32.34 -4.55
C ALA A 101 -1.19 32.72 -3.22
N GLY A 102 -0.49 33.43 -2.32
CA GLY A 102 -1.02 33.90 -1.03
C GLY A 102 -1.15 32.82 0.05
N ARG A 103 -0.50 31.67 -0.09
CA ARG A 103 -0.54 30.56 0.89
C ARG A 103 0.68 30.58 1.80
N LYS A 104 0.54 30.06 3.03
CA LYS A 104 1.66 29.90 3.98
C LYS A 104 2.72 28.99 3.35
N PRO A 105 4.03 29.33 3.44
CA PRO A 105 5.10 28.44 3.01
C PRO A 105 5.13 27.16 3.86
N LEU A 106 5.52 26.05 3.24
CA LEU A 106 5.73 24.79 3.93
C LEU A 106 7.13 24.80 4.56
N LEU A 107 7.18 24.90 5.89
CA LEU A 107 8.41 24.78 6.65
C LEU A 107 8.75 23.29 6.81
N LYS A 108 10.04 22.96 6.80
CA LYS A 108 10.53 21.57 6.92
C LYS A 108 10.12 20.96 8.26
N GLU A 109 10.13 21.77 9.31
CA GLU A 109 9.71 21.44 10.69
C GLU A 109 8.24 21.00 10.74
N ASP A 110 7.34 21.79 10.13
CA ASP A 110 5.90 21.50 10.07
C ASP A 110 5.60 20.13 9.40
N VAL A 111 6.42 19.71 8.43
CA VAL A 111 6.27 18.43 7.71
C VAL A 111 6.81 17.25 8.54
N GLU A 112 7.92 17.45 9.25
CA GLU A 112 8.52 16.43 10.12
C GLU A 112 7.63 16.11 11.34
N ASP A 113 6.96 17.12 11.89
CA ASP A 113 6.03 16.96 13.03
C ASP A 113 4.77 16.17 12.64
N LEU A 114 4.21 16.41 11.46
CA LEU A 114 3.08 15.64 10.92
C LEU A 114 3.44 14.17 10.63
N ALA A 115 4.70 13.87 10.35
CA ALA A 115 5.17 12.50 10.13
C ALA A 115 5.43 11.74 11.44
N ARG A 116 5.48 12.45 12.57
CA ARG A 116 5.76 11.91 13.89
C ARG A 116 4.49 11.65 14.72
N THR A 117 3.40 12.38 14.45
CA THR A 117 2.05 12.15 14.98
C THR A 117 1.36 10.96 14.33
#